data_AF-A0A010RW06-F1
#
_entry.id   AF-A0A010RW06-F1
#
_cell.length_a   1.000
_cell.length_b   1.000
_cell.length_c   1.000
_cell.angle_alpha   90.00
_cell.angle_beta   90.00
_cell.angle_gamma   90.00
#
_symmetry.space_group_name_H-M   'P 1'
#
loop_
_entity.id
_entity.type
_entity.pdbx_description
1 polymer ?
#
loop_
_entity_poly.entity_id
_entity_poly.type
_entity_poly.pdbx_seq_one_letter_code
_entity_poly.pdbx_strand_id
1 'polypeptide(L)'
;MKVLVTGASGAVGVLAVQLAAQLSGDRIIALASQRSHENLKQLGSEVLNYNDSGWISSIGGVNVVIDTVGQSILGDAWKVMAEDGMIITVANPPPPWAFGDVVPEESLERPEDRCKYFIVSPNAEKLYRTSEMVEVGALKALAVKWFL
;
A
#
# COMPACT_ATOMS: atom_id res chain seq x y z
N MET A 1 -3.86 -3.43 13.99
CA MET A 1 -4.10 -3.46 12.53
C MET A 1 -2.79 -3.20 11.77
N LYS A 2 -2.14 -4.25 11.26
CA LYS A 2 -0.91 -4.12 10.46
C LYS A 2 -1.24 -3.78 9.02
N VAL A 3 -0.52 -2.81 8.45
CA VAL A 3 -0.69 -2.37 7.06
C VAL A 3 0.62 -2.55 6.30
N LEU A 4 0.57 -3.22 5.15
CA LEU A 4 1.68 -3.30 4.20
C LEU A 4 1.40 -2.36 3.02
N VAL A 5 2.34 -1.49 2.70
CA VAL A 5 2.29 -0.65 1.49
C VAL A 5 3.41 -1.08 0.55
N THR A 6 3.05 -1.62 -0.63
CA THR A 6 4.03 -1.93 -1.68
C THR A 6 4.28 -0.68 -2.54
N GLY A 7 5.45 -0.60 -3.18
CA GLY A 7 5.80 0.59 -3.98
C GLY A 7 5.79 1.87 -3.14
N ALA A 8 6.11 1.74 -1.85
CA ALA A 8 5.84 2.77 -0.84
C ALA A 8 6.53 4.11 -1.10
N SER A 9 7.61 4.14 -1.88
CA SER A 9 8.30 5.39 -2.26
C SER A 9 7.76 6.08 -3.51
N GLY A 10 6.73 5.51 -4.16
CA GLY A 10 6.03 6.12 -5.28
C GLY A 10 5.01 7.17 -4.87
N ALA A 11 4.40 7.84 -5.86
CA ALA A 11 3.47 8.94 -5.61
C ALA A 11 2.25 8.53 -4.76
N VAL A 12 1.66 7.36 -5.07
CA VAL A 12 0.54 6.82 -4.27
C VAL A 12 1.03 6.26 -2.94
N GLY A 13 2.10 5.46 -2.97
CA GLY A 13 2.65 4.77 -1.80
C GLY A 13 3.02 5.70 -0.65
N VAL A 14 3.67 6.84 -0.94
CA VAL A 14 4.11 7.80 0.09
C VAL A 14 2.92 8.44 0.80
N LEU A 15 1.84 8.73 0.07
CA LEU A 15 0.60 9.24 0.68
C LEU A 15 -0.12 8.14 1.45
N ALA A 16 -0.15 6.91 0.92
CA ALA A 16 -0.73 5.76 1.61
C ALA A 16 -0.04 5.46 2.95
N VAL A 17 1.29 5.52 3.01
CA VAL A 17 2.05 5.36 4.28
C VAL A 17 1.64 6.42 5.30
N GLN A 18 1.58 7.68 4.89
CA GLN A 18 1.23 8.77 5.81
C GLN A 18 -0.23 8.67 6.28
N LEU A 19 -1.17 8.41 5.38
CA LEU A 19 -2.57 8.20 5.73
C LEU A 19 -2.74 6.99 6.66
N ALA A 20 -2.05 5.89 6.38
CA ALA A 20 -2.11 4.70 7.24
C ALA A 20 -1.53 4.97 8.63
N ALA A 21 -0.42 5.71 8.72
CA ALA A 21 0.17 6.11 10.01
C ALA A 21 -0.78 7.00 10.84
N GLN A 22 -1.52 7.91 10.20
CA GLN A 22 -2.50 8.77 10.89
C GLN A 22 -3.75 8.00 11.33
N LEU A 23 -4.23 7.05 10.52
CA LEU A 23 -5.52 6.39 10.73
C LEU A 23 -5.43 5.11 11.55
N SER A 24 -4.31 4.38 11.46
CA SER A 24 -4.23 3.00 11.98
C SER A 24 -3.60 2.92 13.36
N GLY A 25 -2.84 3.92 13.81
CA GLY A 25 -2.14 3.92 15.12
C GLY A 25 -1.20 2.73 15.37
N ASP A 26 -0.99 1.88 14.36
CA ASP A 26 -0.42 0.55 14.44
C ASP A 26 0.83 0.42 13.54
N ARG A 27 1.38 -0.80 13.45
CA ARG A 27 2.58 -1.12 12.65
C ARG A 27 2.33 -0.98 11.14
N ILE A 28 2.91 0.07 10.55
CA ILE A 28 2.95 0.31 9.10
C ILE A 28 4.25 -0.24 8.53
N ILE A 29 4.16 -1.09 7.51
CA ILE A 29 5.30 -1.69 6.82
C ILE A 29 5.33 -1.13 5.40
N ALA A 30 6.38 -0.41 5.05
CA ALA A 30 6.63 0.13 3.73
C ALA A 30 7.63 -0.77 2.99
N LEU A 31 7.24 -1.28 1.83
CA LEU A 31 8.10 -2.10 0.98
C LEU A 31 8.67 -1.22 -0.14
N ALA A 32 9.98 -0.95 -0.09
CA ALA A 32 10.64 -0.02 -1.01
C ALA A 32 12.15 -0.30 -1.15
N SER A 33 12.79 0.28 -2.17
CA SER A 33 14.25 0.17 -2.34
C SER A 33 15.00 0.88 -1.22
N GLN A 34 16.21 0.39 -0.91
CA GLN A 34 17.07 0.90 0.17
C GLN A 34 17.22 2.42 0.17
N ARG A 35 17.35 3.02 -1.02
CA ARG A 35 17.49 4.49 -1.20
C ARG A 35 16.34 5.32 -0.61
N SER A 36 15.18 4.71 -0.39
CA SER A 36 13.97 5.39 0.10
C SER A 36 13.71 5.15 1.59
N HIS A 37 14.53 4.32 2.25
CA HIS A 37 14.26 3.83 3.60
C HIS A 37 14.25 4.94 4.65
N GLU A 38 15.22 5.85 4.60
CA GLU A 38 15.29 6.95 5.55
C GLU A 38 14.05 7.84 5.49
N ASN A 39 13.65 8.24 4.28
CA ASN A 39 12.45 9.04 4.06
C ASN A 39 11.19 8.34 4.59
N LEU A 40 11.01 7.05 4.30
CA LEU A 40 9.82 6.29 4.72
C LEU A 40 9.77 6.05 6.24
N LYS A 41 10.93 5.89 6.89
CA LYS A 41 11.01 5.82 8.35
C LYS A 41 10.56 7.11 9.00
N GLN A 42 10.96 8.26 8.45
CA GLN A 42 10.52 9.58 8.92
C GLN A 42 9.01 9.82 8.73
N LEU A 43 8.35 9.04 7.87
CA LEU A 43 6.89 9.07 7.68
C LEU A 43 6.15 8.10 8.62
N GLY A 44 6.85 7.45 9.55
CA GLY A 44 6.23 6.59 10.59
C GLY A 44 6.07 5.13 10.19
N SER A 45 6.84 4.65 9.21
CA SER A 45 6.82 3.24 8.80
C SER A 45 8.09 2.47 9.19
N GLU A 46 7.92 1.18 9.49
CA GLU A 46 8.98 0.20 9.32
C GLU A 46 9.21 -0.01 7.82
N VAL A 47 10.45 -0.21 7.40
CA VAL A 47 10.77 -0.31 5.97
C VAL A 47 11.54 -1.58 5.66
N LEU A 48 11.07 -2.31 4.65
CA LEU A 48 11.68 -3.53 4.14
C LEU A 48 12.11 -3.34 2.69
N ASN A 49 13.17 -4.05 2.27
CA ASN A 49 13.68 -4.00 0.91
C ASN A 49 12.97 -5.06 0.05
N TYR A 50 12.25 -4.64 -0.99
CA TYR A 50 11.59 -5.59 -1.90
C TYR A 50 12.56 -6.52 -2.65
N ASN A 51 13.84 -6.15 -2.78
CA ASN A 51 14.85 -7.00 -3.41
C ASN A 51 15.33 -8.14 -2.49
N ASP A 52 14.99 -8.10 -1.20
CA ASP A 52 15.29 -9.15 -0.24
C ASP A 52 14.06 -10.01 -0.01
N SER A 53 13.99 -11.17 -0.66
CA SER A 53 12.84 -12.10 -0.53
C SER A 53 12.59 -12.57 0.90
N GLY A 54 13.54 -12.40 1.82
CA GLY A 54 13.36 -12.63 3.26
C GLY A 54 12.30 -11.72 3.91
N TRP A 55 11.82 -10.68 3.21
CA TRP A 55 10.72 -9.84 3.71
C TRP A 55 9.43 -10.65 3.92
N ILE A 56 9.16 -11.66 3.09
CA ILE A 56 7.93 -12.46 3.14
C ILE A 56 7.87 -13.26 4.43
N SER A 57 9.00 -13.83 4.86
CA SER A 57 9.07 -14.63 6.09
C SER A 57 9.28 -13.79 7.35
N SER A 58 9.69 -12.52 7.23
CA SER A 58 9.93 -11.64 8.37
C SER A 58 8.67 -10.89 8.86
N ILE A 59 7.59 -10.93 8.08
CA ILE A 59 6.30 -10.34 8.44
C ILE A 59 5.16 -11.34 8.32
N GLY A 60 4.03 -11.03 8.95
CA GLY A 60 2.83 -11.86 8.91
C GLY A 60 1.70 -11.26 9.72
N GLY A 61 0.48 -11.73 9.44
CA GLY A 61 -0.73 -11.19 10.03
C GLY A 61 -1.01 -9.76 9.57
N VAL A 62 -0.76 -9.46 8.29
CA VAL A 62 -1.06 -8.18 7.67
C VAL A 62 -2.56 -8.06 7.46
N ASN A 63 -3.19 -7.08 8.08
CA ASN A 63 -4.64 -6.88 7.97
C ASN A 63 -5.02 -6.18 6.66
N VAL A 64 -4.18 -5.26 6.19
CA VAL A 64 -4.43 -4.50 4.97
C VAL A 64 -3.18 -4.42 4.12
N VAL A 65 -3.29 -4.77 2.84
CA VAL A 65 -2.26 -4.48 1.82
C VAL A 65 -2.78 -3.37 0.92
N ILE A 66 -1.97 -2.32 0.77
CA ILE A 66 -2.14 -1.30 -0.26
C ILE A 66 -1.03 -1.52 -1.28
N ASP A 67 -1.40 -2.11 -2.42
CA ASP A 67 -0.48 -2.46 -3.49
C ASP A 67 -0.50 -1.43 -4.63
N THR A 68 0.69 -0.97 -5.01
CA THR A 68 0.88 -0.08 -6.16
C THR A 68 1.85 -0.68 -7.19
N VAL A 69 2.24 -1.95 -7.03
CA VAL A 69 3.26 -2.62 -7.85
C VAL A 69 2.64 -3.71 -8.71
N GLY A 70 1.76 -4.54 -8.15
CA GLY A 70 1.14 -5.66 -8.84
C GLY A 70 2.10 -6.84 -9.05
N GLN A 71 1.76 -7.70 -10.01
CA GLN A 71 2.59 -8.82 -10.46
C GLN A 71 3.05 -9.73 -9.30
N SER A 72 4.30 -10.20 -9.31
CA SER A 72 4.83 -11.10 -8.30
C SER A 72 4.81 -10.52 -6.90
N ILE A 73 4.98 -9.20 -6.74
CA ILE A 73 4.94 -8.54 -5.43
C ILE A 73 3.54 -8.60 -4.83
N LEU A 74 2.49 -8.45 -5.64
CA LEU A 74 1.11 -8.65 -5.19
C LEU A 74 0.87 -10.12 -4.81
N GLY A 75 1.35 -11.07 -5.60
CA GLY A 75 1.31 -12.50 -5.28
C GLY A 75 2.00 -12.84 -3.95
N ASP A 76 3.14 -12.20 -3.68
CA ASP A 76 3.86 -12.37 -2.42
C ASP A 76 3.14 -11.69 -1.24
N ALA A 77 2.44 -10.58 -1.48
CA ALA A 77 1.67 -9.89 -0.44
C ALA A 77 0.50 -10.74 0.10
N TRP A 78 -0.10 -11.62 -0.71
CA TRP A 78 -1.11 -12.57 -0.23
C TRP A 78 -0.57 -13.51 0.85
N LYS A 79 0.71 -13.86 0.80
CA LYS A 79 1.33 -14.85 1.72
C LYS A 79 1.47 -14.33 3.15
N VAL A 80 1.43 -13.01 3.34
CA VAL A 80 1.65 -12.36 4.65
C VAL A 80 0.35 -11.91 5.32
N MET A 81 -0.80 -12.14 4.68
CA MET A 81 -2.11 -11.71 5.16
C MET A 81 -2.49 -12.35 6.50
N ALA A 82 -3.19 -11.58 7.33
CA ALA A 82 -4.00 -12.10 8.43
C ALA A 82 -5.23 -12.84 7.87
N GLU A 83 -5.95 -13.56 8.74
CA GLU A 83 -7.31 -14.02 8.45
C GLU A 83 -8.25 -12.81 8.29
N ASP A 84 -9.20 -12.89 7.34
CA ASP A 84 -10.10 -11.77 6.94
C ASP A 84 -9.31 -10.50 6.61
N GLY A 85 -8.24 -10.69 5.85
CA GLY A 85 -7.40 -9.62 5.36
C GLY A 85 -8.04 -8.85 4.20
N MET A 86 -7.58 -7.62 3.98
CA MET A 86 -8.00 -6.80 2.84
C MET A 86 -6.82 -6.48 1.92
N ILE A 87 -6.93 -6.82 0.65
CA ILE A 87 -5.98 -6.40 -0.39
C ILE A 87 -6.63 -5.35 -1.28
N ILE A 88 -5.96 -4.22 -1.43
CA ILE A 88 -6.36 -3.13 -2.33
C ILE A 88 -5.20 -2.89 -3.28
N THR A 89 -5.42 -3.09 -4.58
CA THR A 89 -4.41 -2.77 -5.60
C THR A 89 -4.89 -1.69 -6.55
N VAL A 90 -3.97 -0.78 -6.88
CA VAL A 90 -4.09 0.23 -7.95
C VAL A 90 -3.05 0.01 -9.05
N ALA A 91 -2.40 -1.16 -9.06
CA ALA A 91 -1.33 -1.47 -9.98
C ALA A 91 -1.78 -1.51 -11.44
N ASN A 92 -0.84 -1.21 -12.33
CA ASN A 92 -1.00 -1.35 -13.78
C ASN A 92 0.15 -2.24 -14.31
N PRO A 93 -0.14 -3.33 -15.06
CA PRO A 93 -1.46 -3.78 -15.51
C PRO A 93 -2.36 -4.24 -14.35
N PRO A 94 -3.69 -4.13 -14.50
CA PRO A 94 -4.64 -4.64 -13.53
C PRO A 94 -4.52 -6.17 -13.39
N PRO A 95 -4.71 -6.75 -12.19
CA PRO A 95 -4.75 -8.19 -12.04
C PRO A 95 -5.96 -8.80 -12.78
N PRO A 96 -5.95 -10.10 -13.14
CA PRO A 96 -7.06 -10.74 -13.85
C PRO A 96 -8.43 -10.62 -13.16
N TRP A 97 -8.42 -10.59 -11.83
CA TRP A 97 -9.61 -10.43 -10.98
C TRP A 97 -10.09 -8.98 -10.82
N ALA A 98 -9.41 -8.01 -11.42
CA ALA A 98 -9.81 -6.60 -11.35
C ALA A 98 -11.19 -6.32 -11.95
N PHE A 99 -11.58 -7.12 -12.95
CA PHE A 99 -12.81 -6.93 -13.72
C PHE A 99 -13.53 -8.27 -13.91
N GLY A 100 -14.80 -8.34 -13.47
CA GLY A 100 -15.64 -9.53 -13.58
C GLY A 100 -15.54 -10.46 -12.37
N ASP A 101 -16.06 -11.68 -12.53
CA ASP A 101 -16.27 -12.65 -11.44
C ASP A 101 -15.09 -13.62 -11.26
N VAL A 102 -13.87 -13.19 -11.63
CA VAL A 102 -12.67 -14.01 -11.47
C VAL A 102 -12.19 -13.92 -10.02
N VAL A 103 -12.11 -15.07 -9.36
CA VAL A 103 -11.58 -15.18 -7.99
C VAL A 103 -10.05 -15.27 -8.07
N PRO A 104 -9.28 -14.48 -7.30
CA PRO A 104 -7.83 -14.65 -7.19
C PRO A 104 -7.47 -16.06 -6.75
N GLU A 105 -6.51 -16.70 -7.43
CA GLU A 105 -6.05 -18.05 -7.06
C GLU A 105 -5.54 -18.08 -5.63
N GLU A 106 -4.84 -17.02 -5.20
CA GLU A 106 -4.33 -16.86 -3.85
C GLU A 106 -5.43 -16.78 -2.77
N SER A 107 -6.65 -16.42 -3.16
CA SER A 107 -7.81 -16.37 -2.25
C SER A 107 -8.54 -17.72 -2.13
N LEU A 108 -8.24 -18.71 -2.98
CA LEU A 108 -8.86 -20.04 -2.87
C LEU A 108 -8.49 -20.75 -1.57
N GLU A 109 -7.27 -20.52 -1.09
CA GLU A 109 -6.80 -21.01 0.22
C GLU A 109 -7.26 -20.11 1.38
N ARG A 110 -7.84 -18.93 1.06
CA ARG A 110 -8.18 -17.85 2.00
C ARG A 110 -9.51 -17.20 1.62
N PRO A 111 -10.64 -17.93 1.64
CA PRO A 111 -11.90 -17.46 1.08
C PRO A 111 -12.51 -16.27 1.83
N GLU A 112 -12.09 -16.02 3.07
CA GLU A 112 -12.53 -14.88 3.88
C GLU A 112 -11.78 -13.59 3.53
N ASP A 113 -10.63 -13.68 2.85
CA ASP A 113 -9.86 -12.50 2.46
C ASP A 113 -10.58 -11.73 1.36
N ARG A 114 -10.63 -10.41 1.52
CA ARG A 114 -11.29 -9.49 0.60
C ARG A 114 -10.27 -8.86 -0.31
N CYS A 115 -10.59 -8.77 -1.60
CA CYS A 115 -9.76 -8.05 -2.57
C CYS A 115 -10.57 -6.97 -3.30
N LYS A 116 -9.93 -5.83 -3.56
CA LYS A 116 -10.47 -4.78 -4.43
C LYS A 116 -9.40 -4.27 -5.38
N TYR A 117 -9.78 -4.16 -6.65
CA TYR A 117 -9.09 -3.31 -7.59
C TYR A 117 -9.71 -1.92 -7.50
N PHE A 118 -8.91 -0.93 -7.15
CA PHE A 118 -9.42 0.42 -6.97
C PHE A 118 -9.18 1.27 -8.21
N ILE A 119 -10.28 1.74 -8.80
CA ILE A 119 -10.26 2.77 -9.83
C ILE A 119 -10.66 4.09 -9.20
N VAL A 120 -9.80 5.11 -9.35
CA VAL A 120 -10.04 6.46 -8.85
C VAL A 120 -11.29 7.04 -9.49
N SER A 121 -12.21 7.52 -8.67
CA SER A 121 -13.32 8.39 -9.09
C SER A 121 -13.12 9.78 -8.50
N PRO A 122 -13.26 10.87 -9.29
CA PRO A 122 -13.15 12.23 -8.79
C PRO A 122 -14.14 12.48 -7.63
N ASN A 123 -13.65 13.07 -6.54
CA ASN A 123 -14.48 13.42 -5.39
C ASN A 123 -13.94 14.70 -4.74
N ALA A 124 -14.68 15.79 -4.88
CA ALA A 124 -14.26 17.12 -4.42
C ALA A 124 -14.09 17.19 -2.89
N GLU A 125 -14.97 16.51 -2.13
CA GLU A 125 -14.90 16.49 -0.68
C GLU A 125 -13.63 15.78 -0.18
N LYS A 126 -13.30 14.62 -0.75
CA LYS A 126 -12.06 13.88 -0.40
C LYS A 126 -10.82 14.68 -0.75
N LEU A 127 -10.83 15.38 -1.89
CA LEU A 127 -9.73 16.26 -2.28
C LEU A 127 -9.57 17.43 -1.30
N TYR A 128 -10.68 18.07 -0.90
CA TYR A 128 -10.65 19.17 0.06
C TYR A 128 -10.11 18.74 1.44
N ARG A 129 -10.58 17.61 1.97
CA ARG A 129 -10.05 17.06 3.22
C ARG A 129 -8.55 16.75 3.12
N THR A 130 -8.11 16.25 1.97
CA THR A 130 -6.69 15.97 1.73
C THR A 130 -5.87 17.26 1.68
N SER A 131 -6.39 18.34 1.09
CA SER A 131 -5.69 19.64 1.11
C SER A 131 -5.60 20.23 2.51
N GLU A 132 -6.65 20.16 3.33
CA GLU A 132 -6.61 20.60 4.73
C GLU A 132 -5.51 19.86 5.51
N MET A 133 -5.39 18.54 5.32
CA MET A 133 -4.34 17.75 5.95
C MET A 133 -2.93 18.20 5.54
N VAL A 134 -2.75 18.63 4.29
CA VAL A 134 -1.48 19.18 3.82
C VAL A 134 -1.21 20.56 4.44
N GLU A 135 -2.22 21.43 4.49
CA GLU A 135 -2.11 22.78 5.06
C GLU A 135 -1.71 22.78 6.53
N VAL A 136 -2.29 21.87 7.34
CA VAL A 136 -1.95 21.75 8.77
C VAL A 136 -0.70 20.88 9.03
N GLY A 137 -0.03 20.39 7.97
CA GLY A 137 1.18 19.58 8.05
C GLY A 137 0.97 18.13 8.50
N ALA A 138 -0.28 17.65 8.57
CA ALA A 138 -0.61 16.26 8.85
C ALA A 138 -0.22 15.30 7.71
N LEU A 139 -0.19 15.81 6.47
CA LEU A 139 0.38 15.16 5.30
C LEU A 139 1.48 16.02 4.68
N LYS A 140 2.62 15.42 4.39
CA LYS A 140 3.69 16.04 3.60
C LYS A 140 3.41 15.83 2.12
N ALA A 141 3.42 16.93 1.37
CA ALA A 141 3.37 16.90 -0.08
C ALA A 141 4.61 16.22 -0.67
N LEU A 142 4.45 15.65 -1.87
CA LEU A 142 5.55 15.05 -2.62
C LEU A 142 6.54 16.12 -3.07
N ALA A 143 7.84 15.82 -2.97
CA ALA A 143 8.86 16.68 -3.55
C ALA A 143 8.70 16.70 -5.09
N VAL A 144 8.46 17.88 -5.65
CA VAL A 144 8.32 18.08 -7.10
C VAL A 144 9.66 18.52 -7.67
N LYS A 145 10.14 17.79 -8.68
CA LYS A 145 11.28 18.21 -9.49
C LYS A 145 10.77 18.88 -10.76
N TRP A 146 11.20 20.11 -10.99
CA TRP A 146 10.90 20.86 -12.20
C TRP A 146 11.91 20.52 -13.28
N PHE A 147 11.41 20.27 -14.48
CA PHE A 147 12.22 20.13 -15.68
C PHE A 147 11.82 21.32 -16.55
N LEU A 148 12.69 22.33 -16.60
CA LEU A 148 12.55 23.50 -17.46
C LEU A 148 13.12 23.20 -18.84
#